data_AF-A0A3B9RW58-F1
#
_entry.id   AF-A0A3B9RW58-F1
#
_cell.length_a   1.000
_cell.length_b   1.000
_cell.length_c   1.000
_cell.angle_alpha   90.00
_cell.angle_beta   90.00
_cell.angle_gamma   90.00
#
_symmetry.space_group_name_H-M   'P 1'
#
loop_
_entity.id
_entity.type
_entity.pdbx_description
1 polymer ?
#
loop_
_entity_poly.entity_id
_entity_poly.type
_entity_poly.pdbx_seq_one_letter_code
_entity_poly.pdbx_strand_id
1 'polypeptide(L)'
;PAAQLQAVVAHGNGNPCSDDSEAQAISQLLAHKPQVSAFKWAMGHTLAASGLIDVALAAHALHQQYLPTIATLTTPSPQSDSLNLVTTPALLPPNAHALVINRGFGSMNACVVLKGCHELH
;
A
#
# COMPACT_ATOMS: atom_id res chain seq x y z
N PRO A 1 10.95 0.33 13.13
CA PRO A 1 11.52 -0.91 12.54
C PRO A 1 10.58 -1.49 11.46
N ALA A 2 11.06 -2.28 10.50
CA ALA A 2 10.21 -2.86 9.45
C ALA A 2 9.01 -3.65 10.01
N ALA A 3 9.22 -4.39 11.11
CA ALA A 3 8.17 -5.15 11.81
C ALA A 3 7.03 -4.29 12.40
N GLN A 4 7.20 -2.96 12.47
CA GLN A 4 6.16 -2.04 12.92
C GLN A 4 5.24 -1.57 11.78
N LEU A 5 5.52 -1.92 10.52
CA LEU A 5 4.63 -1.63 9.41
C LEU A 5 3.46 -2.62 9.47
N GLN A 6 2.24 -2.12 9.66
CA GLN A 6 1.01 -2.93 9.59
C GLN A 6 0.41 -2.91 8.19
N ALA A 7 0.67 -1.83 7.43
CA ALA A 7 0.13 -1.65 6.10
C ALA A 7 1.23 -1.23 5.09
N VAL A 8 1.02 -1.61 3.83
CA VAL A 8 1.72 -1.10 2.67
C VAL A 8 0.67 -0.61 1.68
N VAL A 9 0.79 0.64 1.26
CA VAL A 9 0.10 1.19 0.10
C VAL A 9 1.10 1.13 -1.05
N ALA A 10 0.96 0.09 -1.87
CA ALA A 10 1.79 -0.15 -3.03
C ALA A 10 1.55 0.92 -4.11
N HIS A 11 2.53 1.08 -5.01
CA HIS A 11 2.34 1.89 -6.20
C HIS A 11 1.20 1.32 -7.04
N GLY A 12 1.17 -0.01 -7.25
CA GLY A 12 0.01 -0.76 -7.74
C GLY A 12 -0.71 -0.10 -8.92
N ASN A 13 0.02 0.14 -10.00
CA ASN A 13 -0.50 0.90 -11.15
C ASN A 13 -1.23 0.03 -12.17
N GLY A 14 -1.35 -1.28 -11.92
CA GLY A 14 -2.05 -2.22 -12.79
C GLY A 14 -1.23 -2.69 -13.99
N ASN A 15 0.03 -2.25 -14.13
CA ASN A 15 0.93 -2.78 -15.15
C ASN A 15 1.54 -4.11 -14.63
N PRO A 16 1.39 -5.25 -15.33
CA PRO A 16 1.84 -6.54 -14.82
C PRO A 16 3.31 -6.59 -14.42
N CYS A 17 4.22 -6.10 -15.28
CA CYS A 17 5.65 -6.12 -14.98
C CYS A 17 6.02 -5.19 -13.79
N SER A 18 5.37 -4.03 -13.71
CA SER A 18 5.56 -3.08 -12.61
C SER A 18 5.11 -3.70 -11.28
N ASP A 19 3.88 -4.22 -11.25
CA ASP A 19 3.26 -4.78 -10.05
C ASP A 19 3.99 -6.07 -9.61
N ASP A 20 4.45 -6.92 -10.55
CA ASP A 20 5.26 -8.10 -10.24
C ASP A 20 6.59 -7.74 -9.57
N SER A 21 7.31 -6.77 -10.14
CA SER A 21 8.59 -6.33 -9.57
C SER A 21 8.40 -5.66 -8.21
N GLU A 22 7.30 -4.93 -8.02
CA GLU A 22 6.95 -4.34 -6.72
C GLU A 22 6.60 -5.43 -5.70
N ALA A 23 5.81 -6.44 -6.09
CA ALA A 23 5.42 -7.52 -5.21
C ALA A 23 6.63 -8.34 -4.72
N GLN A 24 7.56 -8.64 -5.62
CA GLN A 24 8.83 -9.30 -5.26
C GLN A 24 9.64 -8.47 -4.25
N ALA A 25 9.77 -7.16 -4.49
CA ALA A 25 10.51 -6.28 -3.58
C ALA A 25 9.87 -6.21 -2.18
N ILE A 26 8.55 -6.06 -2.11
CA ILE A 26 7.81 -6.07 -0.84
C ILE A 26 8.00 -7.41 -0.12
N SER A 27 7.86 -8.53 -0.83
CA SER A 27 7.98 -9.87 -0.25
C SER A 27 9.38 -10.15 0.30
N GLN A 28 10.43 -9.70 -0.39
CA GLN A 28 11.82 -9.87 0.06
C GLN A 28 12.15 -9.03 1.29
N LEU A 29 11.62 -7.81 1.37
CA LEU A 29 11.96 -6.86 2.44
C LEU A 29 11.08 -7.02 3.69
N LEU A 30 9.82 -7.41 3.52
CA LEU A 30 8.80 -7.43 4.59
C LEU A 30 8.31 -8.86 4.86
N ALA A 31 9.19 -9.69 5.42
CA ALA A 31 8.91 -11.09 5.74
C ALA A 31 7.72 -11.30 6.71
N HIS A 32 7.33 -10.28 7.47
CA HIS A 32 6.19 -10.33 8.39
C HIS A 32 4.82 -10.11 7.72
N LYS A 33 4.79 -9.91 6.40
CA LYS A 33 3.56 -9.86 5.58
C LYS A 33 2.50 -8.84 6.06
N PRO A 34 2.82 -7.53 6.08
CA PRO A 34 1.83 -6.49 6.36
C PRO A 34 0.68 -6.53 5.35
N GLN A 35 -0.46 -5.93 5.71
CA GLN A 35 -1.59 -5.77 4.80
C GLN A 35 -1.17 -4.90 3.60
N VAL A 36 -1.36 -5.38 2.37
CA VAL A 36 -0.94 -4.66 1.15
C VAL A 36 -2.18 -4.24 0.36
N SER A 37 -2.33 -2.94 0.13
CA SER A 37 -3.39 -2.36 -0.70
C SER A 37 -2.79 -1.35 -1.69
N ALA A 38 -3.63 -0.77 -2.55
CA ALA A 38 -3.31 0.35 -3.43
C ALA A 38 -4.58 1.21 -3.60
N PHE A 39 -4.45 2.46 -4.08
CA PHE A 39 -5.62 3.31 -4.33
C PHE A 39 -5.83 3.65 -5.82
N LYS A 40 -4.85 3.38 -6.68
CA LYS A 40 -4.95 3.63 -8.12
C LYS A 40 -6.03 2.78 -8.81
N TRP A 41 -6.48 1.68 -8.19
CA TRP A 41 -7.65 0.93 -8.67
C TRP A 41 -8.94 1.76 -8.65
N ALA A 42 -9.08 2.68 -7.69
CA ALA A 42 -10.29 3.50 -7.52
C ALA A 42 -10.20 4.81 -8.29
N MET A 43 -9.04 5.46 -8.28
CA MET A 43 -8.85 6.82 -8.80
C MET A 43 -8.09 6.89 -10.13
N GLY A 44 -7.54 5.77 -10.60
CA GLY A 44 -6.60 5.72 -11.72
C GLY A 44 -5.20 6.25 -11.36
N HIS A 45 -4.29 6.19 -12.32
CA HIS A 45 -2.93 6.70 -12.16
C HIS A 45 -2.84 8.18 -12.55
N THR A 46 -2.95 9.06 -11.56
CA THR A 46 -2.96 10.54 -11.69
C THR A 46 -1.58 11.18 -11.94
N LEU A 47 -0.62 10.42 -12.47
CA LEU A 47 0.73 10.86 -12.78
C LEU A 47 1.42 11.59 -11.60
N ALA A 48 1.80 12.85 -11.79
CA ALA A 48 2.52 13.65 -10.80
C ALA A 48 1.76 13.80 -9.47
N ALA A 49 0.42 13.71 -9.49
CA ALA A 49 -0.41 13.81 -8.29
C ALA A 49 -0.53 12.49 -7.51
N SER A 50 -0.12 11.35 -8.09
CA SER A 50 -0.38 10.03 -7.50
C SER A 50 0.22 9.87 -6.12
N GLY A 51 1.46 10.34 -5.91
CA GLY A 51 2.10 10.23 -4.60
C GLY A 51 1.39 11.00 -3.50
N LEU A 52 0.89 12.20 -3.80
CA LEU A 52 0.15 13.02 -2.83
C LEU A 52 -1.21 12.39 -2.50
N ILE A 53 -1.92 11.89 -3.52
CA ILE A 53 -3.23 11.26 -3.33
C ILE A 53 -3.09 9.97 -2.52
N ASP A 54 -2.11 9.12 -2.84
CA ASP A 54 -1.87 7.88 -2.10
C ASP A 54 -1.51 8.15 -0.63
N VAL A 55 -0.69 9.18 -0.35
CA VAL A 55 -0.37 9.61 1.02
C VAL A 55 -1.61 10.13 1.75
N ALA A 56 -2.43 10.96 1.10
CA ALA A 56 -3.65 11.50 1.72
C ALA A 56 -4.65 10.38 2.06
N LEU A 57 -4.85 9.43 1.14
CA LEU A 57 -5.73 8.28 1.36
C LEU A 57 -5.17 7.31 2.40
N ALA A 58 -3.85 7.10 2.43
CA ALA A 58 -3.19 6.30 3.46
C ALA A 58 -3.35 6.93 4.86
N ALA A 59 -3.19 8.26 4.95
CA ALA A 59 -3.41 9.00 6.19
C ALA A 59 -4.88 8.87 6.65
N HIS A 60 -5.84 8.98 5.73
CA HIS A 60 -7.24 8.77 6.04
C HIS A 60 -7.53 7.32 6.49
N ALA A 61 -6.97 6.32 5.81
CA ALA A 61 -7.09 4.91 6.19
C ALA A 61 -6.54 4.63 7.60
N LEU A 62 -5.39 5.23 7.94
CA LEU A 62 -4.81 5.14 9.28
C LEU A 62 -5.70 5.81 10.33
N HIS A 63 -6.23 7.00 10.04
CA HIS A 63 -7.17 7.72 10.92
C HIS A 63 -8.44 6.91 11.18
N GLN A 64 -9.01 6.32 10.13
CA GLN A 64 -10.19 5.46 10.24
C GLN A 64 -9.87 4.05 10.74
N GLN A 65 -8.59 3.75 11.00
CA GLN A 65 -8.12 2.45 11.47
C GLN A 65 -8.60 1.31 10.54
N TYR A 66 -8.64 1.59 9.25
CA TYR A 66 -9.32 0.75 8.26
C TYR A 66 -8.67 0.91 6.89
N LEU A 67 -8.27 -0.21 6.29
CA LEU A 67 -7.72 -0.26 4.94
C LEU A 67 -8.75 -0.90 3.98
N PRO A 68 -9.18 -0.19 2.92
CA PRO A 68 -10.18 -0.71 2.00
C PRO A 68 -9.62 -1.81 1.10
N THR A 69 -10.53 -2.63 0.59
CA THR A 69 -10.24 -3.65 -0.39
C THR A 69 -9.81 -3.07 -1.73
N ILE A 70 -8.98 -3.81 -2.45
CA ILE A 70 -8.74 -3.57 -3.86
C ILE A 70 -9.94 -4.14 -4.63
N ALA A 71 -11.03 -3.38 -4.76
CA ALA A 71 -12.32 -3.91 -5.21
C ALA A 71 -12.30 -4.52 -6.62
N THR A 72 -11.38 -4.07 -7.48
CA THR A 72 -11.23 -4.58 -8.85
C THR A 72 -10.26 -5.76 -8.96
N LEU A 73 -9.66 -6.21 -7.86
CA LEU A 73 -8.70 -7.32 -7.87
C LEU A 73 -9.42 -8.67 -7.89
N THR A 74 -9.56 -9.24 -9.09
CA THR A 74 -10.18 -10.55 -9.31
C THR A 74 -9.18 -11.67 -9.50
N THR A 75 -8.02 -11.36 -10.09
CA THR A 75 -6.96 -12.33 -10.38
C THR A 75 -5.62 -11.72 -10.01
N PRO A 76 -5.12 -11.97 -8.80
CA PRO A 76 -3.79 -11.55 -8.38
C PRO A 76 -2.70 -12.18 -9.26
N SER A 77 -1.58 -11.48 -9.40
CA SER A 77 -0.40 -12.07 -10.02
C SER A 77 0.16 -13.20 -9.15
N PRO A 78 0.68 -14.31 -9.71
CA PRO A 78 1.36 -15.33 -8.91
C PRO A 78 2.55 -14.77 -8.11
N GLN A 79 3.14 -13.66 -8.57
CA GLN A 79 4.27 -12.99 -7.91
C GLN A 79 3.82 -12.26 -6.64
N SER A 80 2.51 -12.07 -6.47
CA SER A 80 1.88 -11.48 -5.29
C SER A 80 1.34 -12.51 -4.29
N ASP A 81 1.46 -13.82 -4.57
CA ASP A 81 0.98 -14.90 -3.69
C ASP A 81 1.62 -14.89 -2.30
N SER A 82 2.84 -14.35 -2.19
CA SER A 82 3.55 -14.22 -0.92
C SER A 82 3.10 -13.00 -0.10
N LEU A 83 2.34 -12.09 -0.70
CA LEU A 83 1.82 -10.87 -0.06
C LEU A 83 0.48 -11.13 0.63
N ASN A 84 0.20 -10.33 1.65
CA ASN A 84 -1.10 -10.30 2.30
C ASN A 84 -1.95 -9.18 1.67
N LEU A 85 -2.47 -9.44 0.46
CA LEU A 85 -3.27 -8.47 -0.30
C LEU A 85 -4.64 -8.25 0.37
N VAL A 86 -5.08 -7.00 0.45
CA VAL A 86 -6.38 -6.64 1.04
C VAL A 86 -7.52 -6.93 0.05
N THR A 87 -8.00 -8.17 0.07
CA THR A 87 -9.18 -8.63 -0.70
C THR A 87 -10.48 -8.58 0.10
N THR A 88 -10.37 -8.53 1.43
CA THR A 88 -11.45 -8.18 2.37
C THR A 88 -11.02 -7.00 3.21
N PRO A 89 -11.95 -6.15 3.70
CA PRO A 89 -11.55 -4.98 4.45
C PRO A 89 -10.73 -5.30 5.70
N ALA A 90 -9.63 -4.58 5.90
CA ALA A 90 -8.70 -4.86 6.99
C ALA A 90 -8.76 -3.77 8.08
N LEU A 91 -8.94 -4.19 9.33
CA LEU A 91 -8.80 -3.30 10.48
C LEU A 91 -7.33 -3.07 10.81
N LEU A 92 -6.98 -1.82 11.11
CA LEU A 92 -5.65 -1.41 11.51
C LEU A 92 -5.63 -1.05 13.00
N PRO A 93 -4.56 -1.33 13.76
CA PRO A 93 -4.46 -0.87 15.14
C PRO A 93 -4.36 0.67 15.21
N PRO A 94 -4.76 1.30 16.33
CA PRO A 94 -4.79 2.77 16.49
C PRO A 94 -3.47 3.50 16.18
N ASN A 95 -2.33 2.85 16.39
CA ASN A 95 -0.99 3.42 16.15
C ASN A 95 -0.28 2.70 15.00
N ALA A 96 -1.06 2.24 14.01
CA ALA A 96 -0.52 1.55 12.85
C ALA A 96 0.48 2.41 12.07
N HIS A 97 1.48 1.77 11.47
CA HIS A 97 2.34 2.42 10.49
C HIS A 97 2.02 1.90 9.09
N ALA A 98 1.94 2.81 8.12
CA ALA A 98 1.76 2.50 6.72
C ALA A 98 2.99 2.95 5.92
N LEU A 99 3.53 2.07 5.08
CA LEU A 99 4.51 2.42 4.06
C LEU A 99 3.76 2.74 2.76
N VAL A 100 3.93 3.95 2.23
CA VAL A 100 3.39 4.34 0.92
C VAL A 100 4.52 4.31 -0.10
N ILE A 101 4.34 3.60 -1.20
CA ILE A 101 5.33 3.42 -2.26
C ILE A 101 4.82 4.09 -3.54
N ASN A 102 5.66 4.89 -4.19
CA ASN A 102 5.38 5.47 -5.49
C ASN A 102 6.56 5.28 -6.43
N ARG A 103 6.26 4.91 -7.69
CA ARG A 103 7.25 4.63 -8.71
C ARG A 103 6.95 5.48 -9.95
N GLY A 104 8.00 6.08 -10.50
CA GLY A 104 7.94 6.96 -11.66
C GLY A 104 8.82 6.46 -12.80
N PHE A 105 8.73 7.13 -13.94
CA PHE A 105 9.60 6.87 -15.09
C PHE A 105 11.08 7.11 -14.75
N GLY A 106 11.98 6.52 -15.52
CA GLY A 106 13.42 6.73 -15.33
C GLY A 106 13.97 6.20 -14.01
N SER A 107 13.38 5.11 -13.49
CA SER A 107 13.80 4.46 -12.24
C SER A 107 13.64 5.31 -10.97
N MET A 108 12.77 6.32 -11.01
CA MET A 108 12.42 7.09 -9.82
C MET A 108 11.55 6.25 -8.87
N ASN A 109 12.00 6.07 -7.63
CA ASN A 109 11.23 5.41 -6.58
C ASN A 109 11.23 6.31 -5.35
N ALA A 110 10.07 6.52 -4.74
CA ALA A 110 9.92 7.28 -3.52
C ALA A 110 9.03 6.50 -2.54
N CYS A 111 9.34 6.59 -1.26
CA CYS A 111 8.50 6.02 -0.22
C CYS A 111 8.39 6.94 0.99
N VAL A 112 7.25 6.85 1.67
CA VAL A 112 6.96 7.60 2.90
C VAL A 112 6.37 6.63 3.92
N VAL A 113 6.82 6.72 5.18
CA VAL A 113 6.18 6.02 6.29
C VAL A 113 5.30 7.00 7.05
N LEU A 114 4.02 6.65 7.19
CA LEU A 114 3.06 7.37 8.00
C LEU A 114 2.82 6.59 9.29
N LYS A 115 2.66 7.30 10.40
CA LYS A 115 2.22 6.76 11.68
C LYS A 115 0.81 7.29 11.97
N GLY A 116 -0.13 6.40 12.25
CA GLY A 116 -1.45 6.78 12.75
C GLY A 116 -1.30 7.50 14.10
N CYS A 117 -1.97 8.64 14.23
CA CYS A 117 -2.09 9.35 15.49
C CYS A 117 -3.43 8.98 16.12
N HIS A 118 -3.38 8.37 17.30
CA HIS A 118 -4.57 8.21 18.13
C HIS A 118 -4.74 9.46 18.99
N GLU A 119 -5.90 10.09 18.95
CA GLU A 119 -6.24 11.17 19.88
C GLU A 119 -6.33 10.57 21.30
N LEU A 120 -5.45 11.02 22.19
CA LEU A 120 -5.54 10.71 23.62
C LEU A 120 -6.71 11.51 24.18
N HIS A 121 -7.90 10.88 24.23
CA HIS A 121 -9.00 11.33 25.08
C HIS A 121 -8.80 10.80 26.50
#